data_AF-A0A962EJT1-F1
#
_entry.id   AF-A0A962EJT1-F1
#
_cell.length_a   1.000
_cell.length_b   1.000
_cell.length_c   1.000
_cell.angle_alpha   90.00
_cell.angle_beta   90.00
_cell.angle_gamma   90.00
#
_symmetry.space_group_name_H-M   'P 1'
#
loop_
_entity.id
_entity.type
_entity.pdbx_description
1 polymer ?
#
loop_
_entity_poly.entity_id
_entity_poly.type
_entity_poly.pdbx_seq_one_letter_code
_entity_poly.pdbx_strand_id
1 'polypeptide(L)'
;MRSSIQVLTVFLGLYGAHAVAQSADGAGIRPADGYGLQLQSTVGLGPNCAETANLTLPPGAQEVTVCLQALNATDNTLYLHEIVSERLGTVVANVFYTLPGNESVFYTYSVPLDLSAALVSRWLASNERGPVACAVAWSLVLIESHSRRADIPFDTTLVCPRQSSD
;
A
#
# COMPACT_ATOMS: atom_id res chain seq x y z
N MET A 1 -41.82 41.13 20.59
CA MET A 1 -41.23 42.00 19.54
C MET A 1 -39.93 41.33 19.11
N ARG A 2 -39.91 40.59 17.99
CA ARG A 2 -39.29 41.01 16.69
C ARG A 2 -37.93 41.69 16.93
N SER A 3 -36.80 41.18 16.46
CA SER A 3 -36.49 41.08 15.03
C SER A 3 -35.23 40.24 14.77
N SER A 4 -35.29 39.39 13.75
CA SER A 4 -34.15 38.83 13.02
C SER A 4 -33.44 39.90 12.20
N ILE A 5 -32.12 39.76 11.99
CA ILE A 5 -31.42 40.25 10.80
C ILE A 5 -30.40 39.18 10.38
N GLN A 6 -30.64 38.58 9.20
CA GLN A 6 -29.65 37.84 8.44
C GLN A 6 -28.70 38.85 7.77
N VAL A 7 -27.39 38.60 7.82
CA VAL A 7 -26.45 39.18 6.86
C VAL A 7 -25.87 38.03 6.04
N LEU A 8 -26.39 37.94 4.82
CA LEU A 8 -25.88 37.15 3.72
C LEU A 8 -24.67 37.93 3.15
N THR A 9 -23.48 37.34 3.17
CA THR A 9 -22.35 37.86 2.39
C THR A 9 -21.85 36.75 1.48
N VAL A 10 -22.06 36.95 0.18
CA VAL A 10 -21.48 36.18 -0.92
C VAL A 10 -20.10 36.75 -1.20
N PHE A 11 -19.05 35.94 -1.09
CA PHE A 11 -17.78 36.19 -1.76
C PHE A 11 -17.49 35.01 -2.70
N LEU A 12 -17.55 35.31 -4.00
CA LEU A 12 -16.90 34.55 -5.06
C LEU A 12 -15.39 34.79 -4.96
N GLY A 13 -14.57 33.73 -4.99
CA GLY A 13 -13.12 33.86 -5.11
C GLY A 13 -12.39 32.53 -4.94
N LEU A 14 -11.83 32.06 -6.04
CA LEU A 14 -10.91 30.93 -6.21
C LEU A 14 -9.86 30.81 -5.08
N TYR A 15 -9.53 29.58 -4.70
CA TYR A 15 -8.18 28.97 -4.69
C TYR A 15 -8.12 27.79 -3.70
N GLY A 16 -7.60 26.67 -4.17
CA GLY A 16 -7.16 25.55 -3.33
C GLY A 16 -8.25 24.54 -3.02
N ALA A 17 -8.36 23.51 -3.85
CA ALA A 17 -8.86 22.22 -3.38
C ALA A 17 -7.98 21.79 -2.22
N HIS A 18 -8.45 21.97 -0.98
CA HIS A 18 -7.92 21.25 0.17
C HIS A 18 -8.34 19.80 -0.03
N ALA A 19 -7.49 19.03 -0.71
CA ALA A 19 -7.52 17.59 -0.62
C ALA A 19 -7.20 17.25 0.84
N VAL A 20 -8.23 17.15 1.66
CA VAL A 20 -8.12 16.45 2.94
C VAL A 20 -7.83 15.00 2.55
N ALA A 21 -6.58 14.59 2.73
CA ALA A 21 -6.23 13.18 2.74
C ALA A 21 -7.16 12.52 3.75
N GLN A 22 -8.10 11.71 3.27
CA GLN A 22 -8.93 10.91 4.15
C GLN A 22 -7.99 9.99 4.92
N SER A 23 -8.10 10.07 6.24
CA SER A 23 -7.39 9.26 7.21
C SER A 23 -7.33 7.82 6.74
N ALA A 24 -6.12 7.30 6.56
CA ALA A 24 -5.90 5.88 6.80
C ALA A 24 -6.04 5.70 8.32
N ASP A 25 -7.28 5.53 8.80
CA ASP A 25 -7.51 4.81 10.05
C ASP A 25 -7.15 3.34 9.78
N GLY A 26 -5.86 3.10 9.54
CA GLY A 26 -5.20 1.84 9.75
C GLY A 26 -5.11 1.65 11.25
N ALA A 27 -6.25 1.40 11.89
CA ALA A 27 -6.26 0.70 13.15
C ALA A 27 -5.64 -0.67 12.87
N GLY A 28 -4.32 -0.74 13.02
CA GLY A 28 -3.59 -2.00 13.00
C GLY A 28 -4.23 -2.88 14.03
N ILE A 29 -5.03 -3.85 13.58
CA ILE A 29 -5.43 -4.97 14.41
C ILE A 29 -4.12 -5.59 14.85
N ARG A 30 -3.72 -5.39 16.11
CA ARG A 30 -2.62 -6.17 16.69
C ARG A 30 -3.02 -7.63 16.54
N PRO A 31 -2.29 -8.45 15.76
CA PRO A 31 -2.52 -9.88 15.73
C PRO A 31 -2.46 -10.43 17.15
N ALA A 32 -3.34 -11.39 17.45
CA ALA A 32 -3.55 -11.93 18.80
C ALA A 32 -2.26 -12.52 19.42
N ASP A 33 -1.29 -12.80 18.57
CA ASP A 33 -0.05 -13.53 18.84
C ASP A 33 1.10 -12.58 19.29
N GLY A 34 0.86 -11.27 19.31
CA GLY A 34 1.84 -10.26 19.73
C GLY A 34 2.87 -9.85 18.65
N TYR A 35 2.73 -10.36 17.43
CA TYR A 35 3.53 -9.96 16.26
C TYR A 35 2.70 -9.06 15.36
N GLY A 36 3.31 -8.15 14.59
CA GLY A 36 2.55 -7.28 13.71
C GLY A 36 3.40 -6.71 12.57
N LEU A 37 2.79 -6.60 11.40
CA LEU A 37 3.42 -6.05 10.21
C LEU A 37 2.48 -5.01 9.60
N GLN A 38 3.01 -3.84 9.29
CA GLN A 38 2.36 -2.83 8.47
C GLN A 38 3.09 -2.74 7.14
N LEU A 39 2.34 -2.56 6.05
CA LEU A 39 2.90 -2.51 4.71
C LEU A 39 2.36 -1.29 3.98
N GLN A 40 3.27 -0.50 3.41
CA GLN A 40 2.96 0.59 2.49
C GLN A 40 3.52 0.26 1.11
N SER A 41 2.80 0.67 0.06
CA SER A 41 3.26 0.56 -1.33
C SER A 41 3.29 1.94 -1.98
N THR A 42 4.38 2.23 -2.68
CA THR A 42 4.53 3.39 -3.56
C THR A 42 4.98 2.93 -4.95
N VAL A 43 4.77 3.77 -5.96
CA VAL A 43 5.07 3.43 -7.35
C VAL A 43 5.66 4.62 -8.10
N GLY A 44 6.71 4.36 -8.90
CA GLY A 44 7.43 5.38 -9.65
C GLY A 44 8.13 4.82 -10.89
N LEU A 45 8.88 5.67 -11.59
CA LEU A 45 9.64 5.31 -12.80
C LEU A 45 11.15 5.18 -12.57
N GLY A 46 11.63 5.50 -11.37
CA GLY A 46 13.05 5.51 -11.02
C GLY A 46 13.46 4.29 -10.18
N PRO A 47 14.76 4.13 -9.93
CA PRO A 47 15.27 3.05 -9.08
C PRO A 47 14.99 3.27 -7.58
N ASN A 48 14.69 4.51 -7.18
CA ASN A 48 14.41 4.89 -5.80
C ASN A 48 12.92 4.75 -5.48
N CYS A 49 12.61 4.55 -4.20
CA CYS A 49 11.23 4.56 -3.73
C CYS A 49 10.56 5.90 -4.03
N ALA A 50 9.42 5.84 -4.71
CA ALA A 50 8.55 6.98 -4.86
C ALA A 50 7.85 7.32 -3.53
N GLU A 51 7.26 8.51 -3.47
CA GLU A 51 6.51 8.95 -2.29
C GLU A 51 4.99 8.71 -2.42
N THR A 52 4.51 8.42 -3.63
CA THR A 52 3.07 8.31 -3.91
C THR A 52 2.65 6.88 -4.21
N ALA A 53 1.45 6.51 -3.76
CA ALA A 53 0.79 5.25 -4.10
C ALA A 53 0.02 5.32 -5.43
N ASN A 54 0.02 6.47 -6.11
CA ASN A 54 -0.65 6.67 -7.39
C ASN A 54 0.33 7.28 -8.40
N LEU A 55 0.29 6.78 -9.63
CA LEU A 55 1.10 7.26 -10.74
C LEU A 55 0.25 7.31 -12.01
N THR A 56 0.30 8.44 -12.72
CA THR A 56 -0.32 8.58 -14.05
C THR A 56 0.78 8.64 -15.09
N LEU A 57 0.64 7.87 -16.16
CA LEU A 57 1.62 7.72 -17.22
C LEU A 57 1.03 8.01 -18.59
N PRO A 58 1.84 8.56 -19.51
CA PRO A 58 1.44 8.64 -20.91
C PRO A 58 1.32 7.24 -21.54
N PRO A 59 0.64 7.12 -22.68
CA PRO A 59 0.63 5.89 -23.48
C PRO A 59 2.04 5.37 -23.75
N GLY A 60 2.21 4.05 -23.72
CA GLY A 60 3.47 3.39 -24.09
C GLY A 60 4.49 3.25 -22.96
N ALA A 61 4.14 3.58 -21.72
CA ALA A 61 4.91 3.13 -20.56
C ALA A 61 4.93 1.59 -20.51
N GLN A 62 6.10 1.01 -20.24
CA GLN A 62 6.31 -0.44 -20.29
C GLN A 62 6.61 -1.06 -18.92
N GLU A 63 7.11 -0.26 -17.98
CA GLU A 63 7.53 -0.74 -16.67
C GLU A 63 7.41 0.38 -15.62
N VAL A 64 7.11 -0.01 -14.39
CA VAL A 64 7.18 0.85 -13.20
C VAL A 64 7.94 0.13 -12.09
N THR A 65 8.52 0.90 -11.19
CA THR A 65 9.12 0.39 -9.96
C THR A 65 8.10 0.47 -8.84
N VAL A 66 7.79 -0.66 -8.22
CA VAL A 66 7.06 -0.72 -6.95
C VAL A 66 8.07 -0.69 -5.81
N CYS A 67 7.80 0.12 -4.80
CA CYS A 67 8.49 0.10 -3.52
C CYS A 67 7.54 -0.31 -2.41
N LEU A 68 7.96 -1.28 -1.61
CA LEU A 68 7.27 -1.72 -0.41
C LEU A 68 8.06 -1.26 0.81
N GLN A 69 7.37 -0.66 1.78
CA GLN A 69 7.91 -0.41 3.11
C GLN A 69 7.20 -1.31 4.11
N ALA A 70 7.94 -2.23 4.70
CA ALA A 70 7.47 -3.07 5.78
C ALA A 70 7.93 -2.49 7.12
N LEU A 71 6.99 -2.17 8.00
CA LEU A 71 7.23 -1.76 9.39
C LEU A 71 6.82 -2.90 10.32
N ASN A 72 7.74 -3.34 11.18
CA ASN A 72 7.39 -4.20 12.28
C ASN A 72 6.70 -3.37 13.37
N ALA A 73 5.39 -3.51 13.49
CA ALA A 73 4.56 -2.68 14.37
C ALA A 73 4.51 -3.19 15.83
N THR A 74 5.46 -4.07 16.19
CA THR A 74 5.56 -4.70 17.52
C THR A 74 7.00 -4.70 18.00
N ASP A 75 7.23 -5.07 19.27
CA ASP A 75 8.57 -5.19 19.84
C ASP A 75 9.25 -6.54 19.50
N ASN A 76 8.48 -7.51 19.00
CA ASN A 76 8.97 -8.84 18.67
C ASN A 76 9.70 -8.85 17.33
N THR A 77 10.86 -9.48 17.26
CA THR A 77 11.66 -9.56 16.02
C THR A 77 11.04 -10.55 15.01
N LEU A 78 11.09 -10.18 13.73
CA LEU A 78 10.72 -11.02 12.58
C LEU A 78 12.00 -11.45 11.85
N TYR A 79 12.04 -12.68 11.31
CA TYR A 79 13.28 -13.29 10.80
C TYR A 79 13.23 -13.76 9.36
N LEU A 80 12.08 -14.27 8.91
CA LEU A 80 11.93 -14.86 7.58
C LEU A 80 10.82 -14.15 6.84
N HIS A 81 11.08 -13.79 5.59
CA HIS A 81 10.21 -12.94 4.81
C HIS A 81 9.90 -13.52 3.43
N GLU A 82 8.63 -13.43 3.04
CA GLU A 82 8.15 -13.77 1.70
C GLU A 82 7.33 -12.59 1.17
N ILE A 83 7.58 -12.22 -0.09
CA ILE A 83 6.83 -11.17 -0.80
C ILE A 83 6.22 -11.80 -2.05
N VAL A 84 4.91 -11.64 -2.19
CA VAL A 84 4.16 -12.07 -3.38
C VAL A 84 3.48 -10.84 -3.98
N SER A 85 3.70 -10.61 -5.26
CA SER A 85 2.95 -9.64 -6.06
C SER A 85 1.91 -10.39 -6.90
N GLU A 86 0.70 -9.86 -7.00
CA GLU A 86 -0.36 -10.47 -7.82
C GLU A 86 0.07 -10.62 -9.29
N ARG A 87 0.81 -9.62 -9.81
CA ARG A 87 1.26 -9.57 -11.20
C ARG A 87 2.45 -10.46 -11.52
N LEU A 88 3.32 -10.69 -10.54
CA LEU A 88 4.59 -11.41 -10.75
C LEU A 88 4.65 -12.78 -10.08
N GLY A 89 3.71 -13.07 -9.19
CA GLY A 89 3.83 -14.19 -8.25
C GLY A 89 4.86 -13.89 -7.16
N THR A 90 5.61 -14.90 -6.75
CA THR A 90 6.60 -14.78 -5.67
C THR A 90 7.79 -13.94 -6.13
N VAL A 91 7.98 -12.78 -5.49
CA VAL A 91 9.10 -11.86 -5.72
C VAL A 91 10.26 -12.17 -4.77
N VAL A 92 9.94 -12.53 -3.52
CA VAL A 92 10.89 -12.96 -2.51
C VAL A 92 10.36 -14.24 -1.87
N ALA A 93 11.18 -15.29 -1.83
CA ALA A 93 10.79 -16.60 -1.28
C ALA A 93 11.67 -16.95 -0.06
N ASN A 94 11.08 -16.93 1.14
CA ASN A 94 11.71 -17.40 2.39
C ASN A 94 13.13 -16.85 2.61
N VAL A 95 13.29 -15.54 2.46
CA VAL A 95 14.59 -14.89 2.71
C VAL A 95 14.74 -14.60 4.19
N PHE A 96 15.89 -14.99 4.75
CA PHE A 96 16.26 -14.64 6.12
C PHE A 96 16.74 -13.20 6.16
N TYR A 97 16.02 -12.37 6.90
CA TYR A 97 16.35 -10.99 7.20
C TYR A 97 15.79 -10.67 8.57
N THR A 98 16.64 -10.21 9.48
CA THR A 98 16.19 -9.80 10.81
C THR A 98 15.58 -8.41 10.72
N LEU A 99 14.27 -8.30 10.92
CA LEU A 99 13.55 -7.04 11.08
C LEU A 99 13.19 -6.87 12.57
N PRO A 100 13.99 -6.10 13.34
CA PRO A 100 13.72 -5.84 14.74
C PRO A 100 12.37 -5.16 14.96
N GLY A 101 11.92 -5.15 16.21
CA GLY A 101 10.70 -4.46 16.59
C GLY A 101 10.79 -2.94 16.35
N ASN A 102 9.69 -2.35 15.89
CA ASN A 102 9.55 -0.92 15.56
C ASN A 102 10.50 -0.41 14.44
N GLU A 103 11.18 -1.30 13.72
CA GLU A 103 12.05 -0.97 12.60
C GLU A 103 11.35 -1.16 11.26
N SER A 104 11.87 -0.50 10.22
CA SER A 104 11.36 -0.58 8.85
C SER A 104 12.41 -1.09 7.87
N VAL A 105 11.94 -1.78 6.83
CA VAL A 105 12.75 -2.19 5.67
C VAL A 105 12.02 -1.87 4.37
N PHE A 106 12.80 -1.52 3.35
CA PHE A 106 12.28 -1.29 2.01
C PHE A 106 12.66 -2.43 1.07
N TYR A 107 11.76 -2.76 0.14
CA TYR A 107 12.02 -3.68 -0.95
C TYR A 107 11.44 -3.12 -2.24
N THR A 108 12.24 -3.08 -3.30
CA THR A 108 11.83 -2.58 -4.62
C THR A 108 11.87 -3.69 -5.67
N TYR A 109 10.94 -3.64 -6.60
CA TYR A 109 10.93 -4.51 -7.78
C TYR A 109 10.20 -3.85 -8.95
N SER A 110 10.58 -4.23 -10.16
CA SER A 110 9.98 -3.75 -11.41
C SER A 110 8.74 -4.57 -11.78
N VAL A 111 7.71 -3.89 -12.26
CA VAL A 111 6.48 -4.51 -12.77
C VAL A 111 6.24 -4.04 -14.21
N PRO A 112 6.15 -4.96 -15.19
CA PRO A 112 5.77 -4.61 -16.54
C PRO A 112 4.28 -4.24 -16.60
N LEU A 113 3.98 -3.22 -17.39
CA LEU A 113 2.63 -2.69 -17.59
C LEU A 113 2.36 -2.40 -19.06
N ASP A 114 1.18 -2.79 -19.50
CA ASP A 114 0.61 -2.53 -20.83
C ASP A 114 -0.70 -1.72 -20.73
N LEU A 115 -1.38 -1.81 -19.59
CA LEU A 115 -2.64 -1.13 -19.27
C LEU A 115 -2.62 -0.58 -17.83
N SER A 116 -3.57 0.31 -17.52
CA SER A 116 -3.81 0.77 -16.15
C SER A 116 -4.07 -0.41 -15.20
N ALA A 117 -3.57 -0.32 -13.98
CA ALA A 117 -3.57 -1.44 -13.05
C ALA A 117 -3.55 -1.01 -11.59
N ALA A 118 -4.20 -1.81 -10.73
CA ALA A 118 -3.82 -1.90 -9.34
C ALA A 118 -2.65 -2.88 -9.20
N LEU A 119 -1.65 -2.52 -8.39
CA LEU A 119 -0.47 -3.34 -8.11
C LEU A 119 -0.56 -3.82 -6.66
N VAL A 120 -1.10 -5.02 -6.46
CA VAL A 120 -1.32 -5.59 -5.13
C VAL A 120 -0.15 -6.48 -4.73
N SER A 121 0.29 -6.35 -3.47
CA SER A 121 1.40 -7.10 -2.90
C SER A 121 1.11 -7.54 -1.49
N ARG A 122 1.52 -8.77 -1.15
CA ARG A 122 1.45 -9.35 0.18
C ARG A 122 2.85 -9.59 0.71
N TRP A 123 3.09 -9.20 1.96
CA TRP A 123 4.29 -9.52 2.70
C TRP A 123 3.92 -10.44 3.86
N LEU A 124 4.53 -11.62 3.91
CA LEU A 124 4.44 -12.56 5.03
C LEU A 124 5.75 -12.53 5.81
N ALA A 125 5.65 -12.43 7.12
CA ALA A 125 6.78 -12.52 8.03
C ALA A 125 6.58 -13.70 9.00
N SER A 126 7.66 -14.42 9.23
CA SER A 126 7.70 -15.60 10.10
C SER A 126 8.74 -15.43 11.19
N ASN A 127 8.51 -16.10 12.32
CA ASN A 127 9.53 -16.35 13.32
C ASN A 127 10.03 -17.81 13.19
N GLU A 128 10.81 -18.29 14.15
CA GLU A 128 11.34 -19.66 14.17
C GLU A 128 10.26 -20.76 14.19
N ARG A 129 9.01 -20.42 14.57
CA ARG A 129 7.89 -21.36 14.67
C ARG A 129 6.98 -21.36 13.45
N GLY A 130 7.11 -20.36 12.56
CA GLY A 130 6.29 -20.24 11.36
C GLY A 130 5.75 -18.83 11.13
N PRO A 131 4.76 -18.67 10.24
CA PRO A 131 4.17 -17.38 9.89
C PRO A 131 3.49 -16.71 11.08
N VAL A 132 3.87 -15.46 11.38
CA VAL A 132 3.38 -14.72 12.55
C VAL A 132 2.87 -13.32 12.24
N ALA A 133 3.14 -12.78 11.06
CA ALA A 133 2.52 -11.53 10.63
C ALA A 133 2.34 -11.51 9.12
N CYS A 134 1.29 -10.84 8.67
CA CYS A 134 1.01 -10.65 7.26
C CYS A 134 0.40 -9.27 7.03
N ALA A 135 0.79 -8.63 5.95
CA ALA A 135 0.20 -7.38 5.50
C ALA A 135 0.07 -7.34 3.97
N VAL A 136 -0.93 -6.60 3.50
CA VAL A 136 -1.19 -6.37 2.07
C VAL A 136 -1.19 -4.88 1.83
N ALA A 137 -0.58 -4.46 0.72
CA ALA A 137 -0.58 -3.08 0.26
C ALA A 137 -0.80 -3.03 -1.24
N TRP A 138 -1.25 -1.88 -1.73
CA TRP A 138 -1.47 -1.66 -3.14
C TRP A 138 -1.08 -0.25 -3.56
N SER A 139 -0.75 -0.13 -4.83
CA SER A 139 -0.59 1.14 -5.54
C SER A 139 -1.35 1.11 -6.85
N LEU A 140 -1.59 2.28 -7.44
CA LEU A 140 -2.38 2.42 -8.66
C LEU A 140 -1.56 3.09 -9.75
N VAL A 141 -1.61 2.52 -10.94
CA VAL A 141 -1.07 3.12 -12.16
C VAL A 141 -2.19 3.36 -13.16
N LEU A 142 -2.29 4.58 -13.66
CA LEU A 142 -3.25 4.99 -14.70
C LEU A 142 -2.49 5.33 -15.97
N ILE A 143 -2.86 4.73 -17.10
CA ILE A 143 -2.33 5.08 -18.43
C ILE A 143 -3.36 5.95 -19.14
N GLU A 144 -2.98 7.18 -19.49
CA GLU A 144 -3.90 8.25 -19.93
C GLU A 144 -4.77 7.89 -21.16
N SER A 145 -4.30 7.01 -22.05
CA SER A 145 -5.09 6.61 -23.24
C SER A 145 -6.01 5.41 -23.04
N HIS A 146 -5.94 4.68 -21.91
CA HIS A 146 -6.48 3.32 -21.85
C HIS A 146 -7.58 3.04 -20.83
N SER A 147 -7.99 3.95 -19.93
CA SER A 147 -9.07 3.59 -18.97
C SER A 147 -9.77 4.76 -18.27
N ARG A 148 -11.08 4.62 -18.02
CA ARG A 148 -11.77 5.26 -16.89
C ARG A 148 -11.47 4.44 -15.64
N ARG A 149 -11.28 5.08 -14.47
CA ARG A 149 -10.94 4.43 -13.18
C ARG A 149 -11.85 3.23 -12.79
N ALA A 150 -13.06 3.14 -13.36
CA ALA A 150 -14.03 2.07 -13.11
C ALA A 150 -13.69 0.70 -13.74
N ASP A 151 -12.74 0.63 -14.69
CA ASP A 151 -12.45 -0.58 -15.46
C ASP A 151 -11.15 -1.30 -14.99
N ILE A 152 -10.58 -0.89 -13.87
CA ILE A 152 -9.32 -1.46 -13.37
C ILE A 152 -9.62 -2.78 -12.67
N PRO A 153 -9.13 -3.93 -13.17
CA PRO A 153 -9.31 -5.20 -12.48
C PRO A 153 -8.58 -5.13 -11.13
N PHE A 154 -9.33 -5.40 -10.07
CA PHE A 154 -8.81 -5.58 -8.72
C PHE A 154 -9.10 -7.04 -8.35
N ASP A 155 -8.07 -7.89 -8.38
CA ASP A 155 -8.19 -9.23 -7.87
C ASP A 155 -7.88 -9.22 -6.37
N THR A 156 -8.80 -9.75 -5.56
CA THR A 156 -8.66 -9.83 -4.10
C THR A 156 -8.01 -11.13 -3.64
N THR A 157 -7.39 -11.89 -4.56
CA THR A 157 -6.81 -13.20 -4.24
C THR A 157 -5.66 -13.15 -3.24
N LEU A 158 -4.90 -12.05 -3.19
CA LEU A 158 -3.89 -11.84 -2.14
C LEU A 158 -4.55 -11.39 -0.83
N VAL A 159 -4.91 -12.38 -0.01
CA VAL A 159 -5.38 -12.16 1.37
C VAL A 159 -4.37 -12.74 2.35
N CYS A 160 -4.24 -12.11 3.51
CA CYS A 160 -3.50 -12.71 4.61
C CYS A 160 -4.21 -13.97 5.10
N PRO A 161 -3.48 -15.09 5.27
CA PRO A 161 -4.07 -16.28 5.87
C PRO A 161 -4.58 -15.93 7.26
N ARG A 162 -5.76 -16.46 7.64
CA ARG A 162 -6.22 -16.35 9.02
C ARG A 162 -5.21 -17.04 9.91
N GLN A 163 -4.69 -16.33 10.90
CA GLN A 163 -3.89 -16.95 11.94
C GLN A 163 -4.81 -17.82 12.78
N SER A 164 -4.52 -19.12 12.85
CA SER A 164 -5.21 -20.03 13.74
C SER A 164 -4.75 -19.73 15.16
N SER A 165 -5.65 -19.20 15.98
CA SER A 165 -5.46 -19.15 17.43
C SER A 165 -5.62 -20.57 17.97
N ASP A 166 -4.51 -21.27 18.19
CA ASP A 166 -4.49 -22.47 19.04
C ASP A 166 -4.39 -22.09 20.53
#